data_AF-A0A510UF89-F1
#
_entry.id   AF-A0A510UF89-F1
#
_cell.length_a   1.000
_cell.length_b   1.000
_cell.length_c   1.000
_cell.angle_alpha   90.00
_cell.angle_beta   90.00
_cell.angle_gamma   90.00
#
_symmetry.space_group_name_H-M   'P 1'
#
loop_
_entity.id
_entity.type
_entity.pdbx_description
1 polymer ?
#
loop_
_entity_poly.entity_id
_entity_poly.type
_entity_poly.pdbx_seq_one_letter_code
_entity_poly.pdbx_strand_id
1 'polypeptide(L)'
;MTLQLNQEVIPGENIKVSIKLPFGDSDLSGLSSSTETAETGIKAKELSATLIVPFEKKEWLTYITKLAEATDEETGARVIYRINHDAANAIKFYEGKFSGELSIVEMEFIHGWQVSFVIHETLSVPERKDQREAIKPAKQQGGGGDVTAKYNNPHLPPETDLMLFEKMFAYSNEKLGVSSNTNDDQAGIGVLLS
;
A
#
# COMPACT_ATOMS: atom_id res chain seq x y z
N MET A 1 -20.48 -23.46 4.48
CA MET A 1 -19.67 -22.23 4.68
C MET A 1 -19.66 -21.48 3.37
N THR A 2 -19.85 -20.17 3.38
CA THR A 2 -19.94 -19.34 2.17
C THR A 2 -18.86 -18.28 2.20
N LEU A 3 -18.18 -18.06 1.08
CA LEU A 3 -17.29 -16.93 0.89
C LEU A 3 -18.08 -15.77 0.30
N GLN A 4 -18.03 -14.60 0.93
CA GLN A 4 -18.64 -13.38 0.39
C GLN A 4 -17.60 -12.27 0.25
N LEU A 5 -17.72 -11.49 -0.84
CA LEU A 5 -16.95 -10.27 -1.08
C LEU A 5 -17.95 -9.11 -1.19
N ASN A 6 -17.78 -8.07 -0.37
CA ASN A 6 -18.71 -6.93 -0.30
C ASN A 6 -20.18 -7.33 -0.08
N GLN A 7 -20.42 -8.35 0.75
CA GLN A 7 -21.74 -8.94 1.01
C GLN A 7 -22.35 -9.71 -0.18
N GLU A 8 -21.66 -9.81 -1.31
CA GLU A 8 -22.06 -10.65 -2.43
C GLU A 8 -21.44 -12.05 -2.28
N VAL A 9 -22.26 -13.09 -2.45
CA VAL A 9 -21.81 -14.49 -2.35
C VAL A 9 -21.02 -14.86 -3.60
N ILE A 10 -19.83 -15.43 -3.42
CA ILE A 10 -19.08 -16.00 -4.54
C ILE A 10 -19.78 -17.26 -5.03
N PRO A 11 -20.28 -17.29 -6.29
CA PRO A 11 -20.96 -18.45 -6.81
C PRO A 11 -19.95 -19.56 -7.11
N GLY A 12 -20.28 -20.79 -6.71
CA GLY A 12 -19.42 -21.94 -6.93
C GLY A 12 -19.82 -23.13 -6.08
N GLU A 13 -19.44 -24.32 -6.54
CA GLU A 13 -19.59 -25.57 -5.80
C GLU A 13 -18.28 -25.95 -5.12
N ASN A 14 -18.38 -26.71 -4.03
CA ASN A 14 -17.23 -27.25 -3.29
C ASN A 14 -16.17 -26.17 -2.94
N ILE A 15 -16.65 -25.00 -2.49
CA ILE A 15 -15.78 -23.88 -2.13
C ILE A 15 -14.89 -24.27 -0.96
N LYS A 16 -13.58 -24.17 -1.16
CA LYS A 16 -12.53 -24.40 -0.16
C LYS A 16 -11.73 -23.13 0.02
N VAL A 17 -11.57 -22.71 1.27
CA VAL A 17 -10.79 -21.54 1.65
C VAL A 17 -9.58 -22.00 2.45
N SER A 18 -8.40 -21.54 2.05
CA SER A 18 -7.14 -21.70 2.77
C SER A 18 -6.61 -20.32 3.11
N ILE A 19 -6.13 -20.12 4.33
CA ILE A 19 -5.56 -18.83 4.76
C ILE A 19 -4.16 -19.06 5.31
N LYS A 20 -3.18 -18.36 4.74
CA LYS A 20 -1.78 -18.38 5.17
C LYS A 20 -1.45 -17.08 5.91
N LEU A 21 -0.83 -17.22 7.07
CA LEU A 21 -0.31 -16.12 7.88
C LEU A 21 1.22 -16.22 7.84
N PRO A 22 1.89 -15.50 6.93
CA PRO A 22 3.33 -15.52 6.87
C PRO A 22 3.93 -14.78 8.07
N PHE A 23 4.82 -15.45 8.81
CA PHE A 23 5.62 -14.84 9.87
C PHE A 23 6.96 -14.35 9.29
N GLY A 24 7.42 -13.20 9.74
CA GLY A 24 8.62 -12.54 9.24
C GLY A 24 9.88 -13.00 9.97
N ASP A 25 10.33 -14.23 9.74
CA ASP A 25 11.68 -14.61 10.14
C ASP A 25 12.65 -14.11 9.06
N SER A 26 13.43 -13.06 9.37
CA SER A 26 14.53 -12.65 8.51
C SER A 26 15.63 -13.71 8.62
N ASP A 27 15.93 -14.39 7.52
CA ASP A 27 17.08 -15.27 7.44
C ASP A 27 18.36 -14.43 7.56
N LEU A 28 18.99 -14.48 8.74
CA LEU A 28 20.29 -13.90 9.05
C LEU A 28 21.43 -14.77 8.47
N SER A 29 21.29 -15.26 7.23
CA SER A 29 22.33 -16.03 6.56
C SER A 29 23.37 -15.11 5.91
N GLY A 30 24.12 -14.36 6.71
CA GLY A 30 25.34 -13.74 6.20
C GLY A 30 25.76 -12.46 6.91
N LEU A 31 26.70 -12.64 7.85
CA LEU A 31 27.57 -11.62 8.44
C LEU A 31 27.03 -10.91 9.69
N SER A 32 27.69 -11.25 10.80
CA SER A 32 27.76 -10.57 12.10
C SER A 32 26.74 -10.99 13.16
N SER A 33 27.32 -11.60 14.20
CA SER A 33 26.71 -11.91 15.48
C SER A 33 26.55 -10.61 16.27
N SER A 34 25.32 -10.18 16.54
CA SER A 34 24.85 -9.53 17.79
C SER A 34 23.57 -8.73 17.54
N THR A 35 22.61 -8.91 18.45
CA THR A 35 21.29 -8.25 18.59
C THR A 35 20.13 -8.87 17.79
N GLU A 36 19.08 -9.18 18.55
CA GLU A 36 17.71 -9.63 18.21
C GLU A 36 17.35 -9.77 16.73
N THR A 37 16.75 -10.92 16.41
CA THR A 37 15.97 -11.15 15.18
C THR A 37 15.16 -9.90 14.87
N ALA A 38 15.61 -9.14 13.88
CA ALA A 38 14.88 -7.98 13.41
C ALA A 38 13.70 -8.50 12.60
N GLU A 39 12.52 -8.62 13.25
CA GLU A 39 11.23 -8.88 12.59
C GLU A 39 10.88 -7.71 11.65
N THR A 40 11.61 -7.61 10.56
CA THR A 40 11.47 -6.53 9.58
C THR A 40 10.51 -7.01 8.50
N GLY A 41 9.23 -6.78 8.78
CA GLY A 41 8.17 -6.86 7.77
C GLY A 41 7.05 -7.79 8.19
N ILE A 42 5.94 -7.21 8.64
CA ILE A 42 4.66 -7.91 8.69
C ILE A 42 4.30 -8.24 7.25
N LYS A 43 4.42 -9.52 6.90
CA LYS A 43 3.97 -10.03 5.61
C LYS A 43 2.44 -10.11 5.65
N ALA A 44 1.78 -9.62 4.59
CA ALA A 44 0.32 -9.60 4.52
C ALA A 44 -0.26 -11.03 4.58
N LYS A 45 -1.41 -11.20 5.24
CA LYS A 45 -2.13 -12.48 5.20
C LYS A 45 -2.60 -12.76 3.77
N GLU A 46 -2.64 -14.04 3.42
CA GLU A 46 -3.05 -14.52 2.11
C GLU A 46 -4.23 -15.48 2.24
N LEU A 47 -5.33 -15.18 1.54
CA LEU A 47 -6.48 -16.08 1.42
C LEU A 47 -6.48 -16.66 0.01
N SER A 48 -6.42 -17.98 -0.09
CA SER A 48 -6.62 -18.71 -1.34
C SER A 48 -7.99 -19.38 -1.32
N ALA A 49 -8.75 -19.24 -2.39
CA ALA A 49 -10.02 -19.93 -2.56
C ALA A 49 -9.97 -20.81 -3.81
N THR A 50 -10.53 -22.01 -3.70
CA THR A 50 -10.74 -22.94 -4.81
C THR A 50 -12.20 -23.35 -4.84
N LEU A 51 -12.81 -23.36 -6.02
CA LEU A 51 -14.21 -23.72 -6.23
C LEU A 51 -14.39 -24.38 -7.60
N ILE A 52 -15.55 -24.98 -7.80
CA ILE A 52 -15.95 -25.58 -9.08
C ILE A 52 -17.08 -24.76 -9.68
N VAL A 53 -16.95 -24.40 -10.96
CA VAL A 53 -18.01 -23.79 -11.77
C VAL A 53 -18.48 -24.82 -12.80
N PRO A 54 -19.73 -25.31 -12.74
CA PRO A 54 -20.27 -26.20 -13.77
C PRO A 54 -20.30 -25.55 -15.15
N PHE A 55 -20.13 -26.32 -16.22
CA PHE A 55 -20.15 -25.78 -17.61
C PHE A 55 -21.45 -25.10 -18.01
N GLU A 56 -22.56 -25.48 -17.36
CA GLU A 56 -23.87 -24.88 -17.54
C GLU A 56 -23.97 -23.46 -16.94
N LYS A 57 -23.08 -23.11 -16.02
CA LYS A 57 -23.09 -21.86 -15.23
C LYS A 57 -21.98 -20.90 -15.64
N LYS A 58 -21.90 -20.62 -16.94
CA LYS A 58 -20.87 -19.72 -17.51
C LYS A 58 -20.92 -18.32 -16.92
N GLU A 59 -22.10 -17.86 -16.54
CA GLU A 59 -22.32 -16.57 -15.90
C GLU A 59 -21.57 -16.42 -14.58
N TRP A 60 -21.34 -17.53 -13.83
CA TRP A 60 -20.57 -17.51 -12.59
C TRP A 60 -19.10 -17.24 -12.87
N LEU A 61 -18.55 -17.84 -13.92
CA LEU A 61 -17.17 -17.60 -14.34
C LEU A 61 -16.97 -16.13 -14.72
N THR A 62 -17.86 -15.58 -15.55
CA THR A 62 -17.83 -14.16 -15.92
C THR A 62 -17.91 -13.23 -14.71
N TYR A 63 -18.77 -13.56 -13.74
CA TYR A 63 -18.89 -12.80 -12.51
C TYR A 63 -17.60 -12.83 -11.67
N ILE A 64 -16.98 -14.00 -11.47
CA ILE A 64 -15.72 -14.12 -10.74
C ILE A 64 -14.60 -13.35 -11.45
N THR A 65 -14.49 -13.47 -12.77
CA THR A 65 -13.51 -12.72 -13.56
C THR A 65 -13.72 -11.22 -13.43
N LYS A 66 -14.96 -10.74 -13.48
CA LYS A 66 -15.29 -9.32 -13.26
C LYS A 66 -14.80 -8.84 -11.90
N LEU A 67 -15.01 -9.62 -10.83
CA LEU A 67 -14.51 -9.26 -9.50
C LEU A 67 -12.98 -9.23 -9.45
N ALA A 68 -12.32 -10.22 -10.06
CA ALA A 68 -10.86 -10.29 -10.08
C ALA A 68 -10.22 -9.13 -10.87
N GLU A 69 -10.86 -8.70 -11.95
CA GLU A 69 -10.38 -7.64 -12.84
C GLU A 69 -10.78 -6.23 -12.40
N ALA A 70 -11.74 -6.10 -11.47
CA ALA A 70 -12.26 -4.80 -11.07
C ALA A 70 -11.16 -3.85 -10.56
N THR A 71 -11.16 -2.65 -11.11
CA THR A 71 -10.34 -1.52 -10.66
C THR A 71 -11.24 -0.36 -10.28
N ASP A 72 -10.80 0.41 -9.30
CA ASP A 72 -11.44 1.66 -8.90
C ASP A 72 -11.28 2.71 -10.01
N GLU A 73 -12.37 3.37 -10.39
CA GLU A 73 -12.41 4.27 -11.55
C GLU A 73 -11.60 5.56 -11.34
N GLU A 74 -11.47 6.03 -10.10
CA GLU A 74 -10.76 7.27 -9.76
C GLU A 74 -9.25 7.05 -9.65
N THR A 75 -8.85 5.93 -9.03
CA THR A 75 -7.44 5.63 -8.71
C THR A 75 -6.78 4.67 -9.70
N GLY A 76 -7.57 3.92 -10.48
CA GLY A 76 -7.08 2.82 -11.32
C GLY A 76 -6.52 1.63 -10.54
N ALA A 77 -6.61 1.65 -9.20
CA ALA A 77 -6.10 0.60 -8.35
C ALA A 77 -7.06 -0.60 -8.30
N ARG A 78 -6.55 -1.81 -8.03
CA ARG A 78 -7.38 -2.99 -7.82
C ARG A 78 -8.38 -2.75 -6.67
N VAL A 79 -9.65 -3.09 -6.89
CA VAL A 79 -10.71 -2.95 -5.88
C VAL A 79 -10.37 -3.75 -4.61
N ILE A 80 -10.60 -3.11 -3.46
CA ILE A 80 -10.51 -3.73 -2.14
C ILE A 80 -11.89 -4.27 -1.78
N TYR A 81 -11.94 -5.54 -1.41
CA TYR A 81 -13.16 -6.25 -1.04
C TYR A 81 -13.20 -6.48 0.47
N ARG A 82 -14.37 -6.24 1.06
CA ARG A 82 -14.69 -6.73 2.39
C ARG A 82 -14.96 -8.23 2.33
N ILE A 83 -14.14 -9.00 3.03
CA ILE A 83 -14.20 -10.46 3.07
C ILE A 83 -15.09 -10.86 4.23
N ASN A 84 -16.05 -11.74 3.96
CA ASN A 84 -16.83 -12.41 5.00
C ASN A 84 -16.73 -13.92 4.83
N HIS A 85 -16.06 -14.56 5.79
CA HIS A 85 -15.90 -16.00 5.92
C HIS A 85 -15.54 -16.31 7.37
N ASP A 86 -16.09 -17.37 7.96
CA ASP A 86 -15.93 -17.68 9.39
C ASP A 86 -14.45 -17.73 9.83
N ALA A 87 -13.61 -18.43 9.06
CA ALA A 87 -12.17 -18.53 9.35
C ALA A 87 -11.44 -17.19 9.18
N ALA A 88 -11.82 -16.37 8.19
CA ALA A 88 -11.20 -15.06 7.95
C ALA A 88 -11.57 -14.07 9.07
N ASN A 89 -12.83 -14.09 9.49
CA ASN A 89 -13.34 -13.29 10.60
C ASN A 89 -12.64 -13.64 11.93
N ALA A 90 -12.40 -14.93 12.19
CA ALA A 90 -11.73 -15.40 13.39
C ALA A 90 -10.28 -14.89 13.52
N ILE A 91 -9.58 -14.66 12.40
CA ILE A 91 -8.20 -14.18 12.37
C ILE A 91 -8.08 -12.68 12.02
N LYS A 92 -9.20 -11.96 12.03
CA LYS A 92 -9.28 -10.53 11.68
C LYS A 92 -8.74 -10.22 10.28
N PHE A 93 -9.03 -11.07 9.29
CA PHE A 93 -8.77 -10.78 7.88
C PHE A 93 -10.07 -10.27 7.25
N TYR A 94 -10.26 -8.96 7.28
CA TYR A 94 -11.51 -8.33 6.86
C TYR A 94 -11.48 -7.72 5.46
N GLU A 95 -10.32 -7.26 4.99
CA GLU A 95 -10.21 -6.55 3.73
C GLU A 95 -9.02 -7.03 2.93
N GLY A 96 -9.22 -7.21 1.63
CA GLY A 96 -8.16 -7.61 0.73
C GLY A 96 -8.49 -7.38 -0.72
N LYS A 97 -7.49 -7.54 -1.58
CA LYS A 97 -7.64 -7.38 -3.02
C LYS A 97 -7.10 -8.61 -3.74
N PHE A 98 -7.67 -8.90 -4.90
CA PHE A 98 -7.16 -9.97 -5.76
C PHE A 98 -5.68 -9.71 -6.09
N SER A 99 -4.88 -10.77 -6.02
CA SER A 99 -3.43 -10.74 -6.20
C SER A 99 -2.96 -12.00 -6.92
N GLY A 100 -1.83 -11.92 -7.60
CA GLY A 100 -1.31 -13.03 -8.41
C GLY A 100 -2.18 -13.29 -9.65
N GLU A 101 -2.76 -14.49 -9.73
CA GLU A 101 -3.52 -14.96 -10.89
C GLU A 101 -4.90 -15.53 -10.52
N LEU A 102 -5.82 -15.49 -11.48
CA LEU A 102 -7.06 -16.24 -11.48
C LEU A 102 -6.86 -17.47 -12.37
N SER A 103 -6.76 -18.65 -11.77
CA SER A 103 -6.57 -19.92 -12.48
C SER A 103 -7.93 -20.55 -12.79
N ILE A 104 -8.15 -20.93 -14.04
CA ILE A 104 -9.38 -21.58 -14.52
C ILE A 104 -8.93 -22.82 -15.29
N VAL A 105 -9.22 -24.00 -14.75
CA VAL A 105 -8.77 -25.29 -15.31
C VAL A 105 -9.97 -26.18 -15.55
N GLU A 106 -10.15 -26.67 -16.77
CA GLU A 106 -11.16 -27.66 -17.10
C GLU A 106 -10.87 -28.99 -16.37
N MET A 107 -11.90 -29.60 -15.76
CA MET A 107 -11.75 -30.86 -15.03
C MET A 107 -12.13 -32.05 -15.91
N GLU A 108 -11.34 -33.12 -15.87
CA GLU A 108 -11.57 -34.32 -16.69
C GLU A 108 -12.77 -35.17 -16.20
N PHE A 109 -12.91 -35.32 -14.89
CA PHE A 109 -13.93 -36.18 -14.27
C PHE A 109 -15.19 -35.43 -13.78
N ILE A 110 -15.19 -34.10 -13.89
CA ILE A 110 -16.30 -33.24 -13.47
C ILE A 110 -16.60 -32.30 -14.62
N HIS A 111 -17.88 -32.16 -15.00
CA HIS A 111 -18.32 -31.23 -16.05
C HIS A 111 -18.29 -29.78 -15.58
N GLY A 112 -17.09 -29.27 -15.32
CA GLY A 112 -16.88 -27.94 -14.80
C GLY A 112 -15.42 -27.49 -14.84
N TRP A 113 -15.23 -26.23 -14.51
CA TRP A 113 -13.91 -25.63 -14.32
C TRP A 113 -13.59 -25.56 -12.83
N GLN A 114 -12.41 -26.01 -12.45
CA GLN A 114 -11.81 -25.63 -11.18
C GLN A 114 -11.30 -24.19 -11.31
N VAL A 115 -11.84 -23.31 -10.48
CA VAL A 115 -11.44 -21.90 -10.40
C VAL A 115 -10.68 -21.71 -9.09
N SER A 116 -9.51 -21.07 -9.17
CA SER A 116 -8.69 -20.74 -8.00
C SER A 116 -8.16 -19.32 -8.07
N PHE A 117 -8.17 -18.62 -6.94
CA PHE A 117 -7.67 -17.25 -6.84
C PHE A 117 -7.10 -16.95 -5.46
N VAL A 118 -6.34 -15.86 -5.40
CA VAL A 118 -5.69 -15.38 -4.18
C VAL A 118 -6.12 -13.95 -3.88
N ILE A 119 -6.40 -13.69 -2.60
CA ILE A 119 -6.67 -12.36 -2.05
C ILE A 119 -5.59 -12.05 -1.02
N HIS A 120 -4.92 -10.91 -1.17
CA HIS A 120 -3.95 -10.39 -0.21
C HIS A 120 -4.59 -9.34 0.69
N GLU A 121 -4.33 -9.46 1.99
CA GLU A 121 -4.78 -8.50 2.99
C GLU A 121 -4.26 -7.10 2.65
N THR A 122 -5.17 -6.12 2.69
CA THR A 122 -4.78 -4.72 2.54
C THR A 122 -4.88 -4.04 3.89
N LEU A 123 -3.73 -3.66 4.45
CA LEU A 123 -3.68 -2.87 5.67
C LEU A 123 -4.25 -1.46 5.41
N SER A 124 -5.11 -0.98 6.30
CA SER A 124 -5.65 0.38 6.21
C SER A 124 -4.55 1.43 6.44
N VAL A 125 -4.75 2.65 5.93
CA VAL A 125 -3.76 3.74 6.05
C VAL A 125 -3.39 4.08 7.51
N PRO A 126 -4.33 4.13 8.48
CA PRO A 126 -4.01 4.32 9.88
C PRO A 126 -3.15 3.17 10.44
N GLU A 127 -3.48 1.92 10.13
CA GLU A 127 -2.73 0.75 10.60
C GLU A 127 -1.31 0.72 10.02
N ARG A 128 -1.14 1.15 8.76
CA ARG A 128 0.21 1.33 8.17
C ARG A 128 0.98 2.45 8.86
N LYS A 129 0.31 3.51 9.34
CA LYS A 129 0.96 4.61 10.05
C LYS A 129 1.40 4.18 11.45
N ASP A 130 0.54 3.47 12.18
CA ASP A 130 0.88 2.93 13.50
C ASP A 130 2.02 1.89 13.42
N GLN A 131 2.05 1.07 12.37
CA GLN A 131 3.19 0.16 12.10
C GLN A 131 4.50 0.91 11.82
N ARG A 132 4.44 2.09 11.18
CA ARG A 132 5.62 2.94 10.96
C ARG A 132 6.08 3.62 12.25
N GLU A 133 5.15 4.06 13.10
CA GLU A 133 5.46 4.70 14.38
C GLU A 133 5.99 3.71 15.44
N ALA A 134 5.65 2.42 15.32
CA ALA A 134 6.21 1.35 16.15
C ALA A 134 7.72 1.14 15.92
N ILE A 135 8.24 1.54 14.75
CA ILE A 135 9.69 1.55 14.47
C ILE A 135 10.25 2.87 15.00
N LYS A 136 10.42 2.97 16.32
CA LYS A 136 11.18 4.08 16.92
C LYS A 136 12.67 3.92 16.55
N PRO A 137 13.36 4.97 16.08
CA PRO A 137 14.80 4.88 15.87
C PRO A 137 15.49 4.58 17.19
N ALA A 138 16.43 3.64 17.16
CA ALA A 138 17.30 3.32 18.29
C ALA A 138 17.95 4.61 18.80
N LYS A 139 17.79 4.90 20.09
CA LYS A 139 18.59 5.94 20.75
C LYS A 139 20.04 5.48 20.70
N GLN A 140 20.88 6.16 19.90
CA GLN A 140 22.33 6.12 20.12
C GLN A 140 22.58 6.74 21.50
N GLN A 141 22.79 5.88 22.49
CA GLN A 141 23.25 6.29 23.81
C GLN A 141 24.78 6.32 23.80
N GLY A 142 25.31 7.47 24.22
CA GLY A 142 26.70 7.86 24.02
C GLY A 142 27.75 6.95 24.63
N GLY A 143 28.87 6.86 23.94
CA GLY A 143 30.16 6.48 24.51
C GLY A 143 31.02 7.73 24.66
N GLY A 144 31.28 8.14 25.90
CA GLY A 144 32.34 9.09 26.20
C GLY A 144 33.69 8.45 25.93
N GLY A 145 34.53 9.14 25.16
CA GLY A 145 35.90 8.73 24.84
C GLY A 145 36.64 9.91 24.21
N ASP A 146 37.43 10.58 25.04
CA ASP A 146 38.34 11.67 24.68
C ASP A 146 39.48 11.15 23.78
N VAL A 147 39.65 11.72 22.57
CA VAL A 147 40.95 11.86 21.89
C VAL A 147 40.96 13.07 20.96
N THR A 148 41.72 14.07 21.37
CA THR A 148 42.21 15.26 20.64
C THR A 148 42.71 15.06 19.20
N ALA A 149 42.36 15.99 18.30
CA ALA A 149 43.32 16.66 17.40
C ALA A 149 42.75 17.97 16.84
N LYS A 150 43.50 19.06 17.01
CA LYS A 150 43.17 20.46 16.69
C LYS A 150 43.12 20.73 15.18
N TYR A 151 42.25 21.65 14.74
CA TYR A 151 42.61 22.68 13.75
C TYR A 151 41.94 24.02 14.12
N ASN A 152 42.78 25.04 14.32
CA ASN A 152 42.41 26.43 14.54
C ASN A 152 41.83 27.03 13.26
N ASN A 153 40.71 27.76 13.34
CA ASN A 153 40.49 28.98 12.57
C ASN A 153 39.38 29.84 13.22
N PRO A 154 39.63 31.15 13.50
CA PRO A 154 38.73 31.97 14.29
C PRO A 154 37.88 32.92 13.43
N HIS A 155 36.85 32.44 12.73
CA HIS A 155 35.71 33.30 12.33
C HIS A 155 34.56 32.49 11.71
N LEU A 156 33.56 32.10 12.48
CA LEU A 156 32.21 31.80 11.97
C LEU A 156 31.16 32.20 13.03
N PRO A 157 30.11 32.97 12.67
CA PRO A 157 29.02 33.29 13.58
C PRO A 157 28.13 32.05 13.84
N PRO A 158 27.45 31.98 15.00
CA PRO A 158 26.68 30.82 15.42
C PRO A 158 25.27 30.89 14.82
N GLU A 159 25.06 30.28 13.65
CA GLU A 159 23.80 29.69 13.18
C GLU A 159 23.93 29.33 11.69
N THR A 160 24.38 28.11 11.39
CA THR A 160 24.48 27.69 9.98
C THR A 160 24.09 26.23 9.76
N ASP A 161 23.14 25.70 10.54
CA ASP A 161 22.56 24.39 10.28
C ASP A 161 21.06 24.42 9.93
N LEU A 162 20.40 25.58 10.01
CA LEU A 162 18.95 25.71 9.73
C LEU A 162 18.63 26.26 8.32
N MET A 163 19.54 26.97 7.66
CA MET A 163 19.29 27.61 6.36
C MET A 163 19.26 26.65 5.15
N LEU A 164 19.82 25.45 5.27
CA LEU A 164 19.98 24.55 4.12
C LEU A 164 18.68 23.80 3.78
N PHE A 165 17.83 23.53 4.77
CA PHE A 165 16.56 22.84 4.57
C PHE A 165 15.40 23.77 4.18
N GLU A 166 15.42 25.06 4.58
CA GLU A 166 14.38 26.04 4.18
C GLU A 166 14.43 26.36 2.68
N LYS A 167 15.62 26.45 2.10
CA LYS A 167 15.79 26.69 0.65
C LYS A 167 15.27 25.55 -0.22
N MET A 168 15.23 24.32 0.29
CA MET A 168 14.78 23.15 -0.48
C MET A 168 13.26 23.02 -0.53
N PHE A 169 12.54 23.48 0.50
CA PHE A 169 11.07 23.51 0.48
C PHE A 169 10.49 24.72 -0.27
N ALA A 170 11.16 25.89 -0.20
CA ALA A 170 10.70 27.09 -0.90
C ALA A 170 10.66 26.92 -2.44
N TYR A 171 11.60 26.17 -3.01
CA TYR A 171 11.68 25.94 -4.46
C TYR A 171 10.54 25.08 -5.01
N SER A 172 9.83 24.33 -4.17
CA SER A 172 8.77 23.40 -4.60
C SER A 172 7.38 24.04 -4.66
N ASN A 173 7.20 25.29 -4.19
CA ASN A 173 5.91 25.99 -4.23
C ASN A 173 5.85 27.12 -5.29
N GLU A 174 6.95 27.38 -6.02
CA GLU A 174 7.06 28.51 -6.97
C GLU A 174 7.02 28.08 -8.45
N LYS A 175 6.36 26.95 -8.76
CA LYS A 175 6.21 26.52 -10.17
C LYS A 175 4.91 25.79 -10.51
N LEU A 176 3.81 26.11 -9.84
CA LEU A 176 2.45 25.78 -10.30
C LEU A 176 1.47 26.86 -9.84
N GLY A 177 1.23 27.87 -10.68
CA GLY A 177 0.21 28.88 -10.43
C GLY A 177 0.39 30.19 -11.19
N VAL A 178 0.21 30.14 -12.52
CA VAL A 178 0.03 31.32 -13.39
C VAL A 178 -1.22 32.09 -12.98
N SER A 179 -1.11 33.39 -12.68
CA SER A 179 -2.23 34.35 -12.82
C SER A 179 -1.76 35.80 -12.93
N SER A 180 -2.18 36.41 -14.05
CA SER A 180 -2.39 37.84 -14.35
C SER A 180 -1.24 38.84 -14.17
N ASN A 181 -0.68 39.25 -15.31
CA ASN A 181 0.19 40.41 -15.48
C ASN A 181 -0.60 41.72 -15.38
N THR A 182 -0.07 42.64 -14.59
CA THR A 182 -0.45 44.05 -14.43
C THR A 182 -0.12 44.84 -15.70
N ASN A 183 -0.94 45.81 -16.08
CA ASN A 183 -0.51 46.97 -16.87
C ASN A 183 -1.41 48.16 -16.50
N ASP A 184 -1.05 48.85 -15.41
CA ASP A 184 -1.45 50.24 -15.18
C ASP A 184 -0.37 51.12 -15.80
N ASP A 185 -0.63 51.63 -17.00
CA ASP A 185 0.07 52.78 -17.57
C ASP A 185 -0.87 53.99 -17.50
N GLN A 186 -0.41 55.01 -16.78
CA GLN A 186 -1.02 56.33 -16.72
C GLN A 186 -0.81 57.09 -18.03
N ALA A 187 -1.89 57.51 -18.70
CA ALA A 187 -1.95 58.76 -19.48
C ALA A 187 -3.42 59.15 -19.73
N GLY A 188 -3.74 60.43 -19.48
CA GLY A 188 -5.09 60.99 -19.52
C GLY A 188 -5.68 61.17 -20.93
N ILE A 189 -6.54 62.21 -21.04
CA ILE A 189 -7.35 62.65 -22.21
C ILE A 189 -8.41 61.61 -22.64
N GLY A 190 -9.71 61.76 -22.36
CA GLY A 190 -10.58 62.90 -22.62
C GLY A 190 -11.46 62.61 -23.86
N VAL A 191 -12.76 62.92 -23.76
CA VAL A 191 -13.68 63.27 -24.87
C VAL A 191 -14.57 62.16 -25.49
N LEU A 192 -15.87 62.31 -25.16
CA LEU A 192 -17.13 62.23 -25.96
C LEU A 192 -17.63 60.91 -26.61
N LEU A 193 -18.87 60.59 -26.20
CA LEU A 193 -20.09 60.33 -27.01
C LEU A 193 -19.91 59.63 -28.37
N SER A 194 -20.52 58.46 -28.55
CA SER A 194 -21.85 58.28 -29.17
C SER A 194 -22.31 56.83 -29.03
#